data_AF-A0AAU2YYY2-F1
#
_entry.id   AF-A0AAU2YYY2-F1
#
_cell.length_a   1.000
_cell.length_b   1.000
_cell.length_c   1.000
_cell.angle_alpha   90.00
_cell.angle_beta   90.00
_cell.angle_gamma   90.00
#
_symmetry.space_group_name_H-M   'P 1'
#
loop_
_entity.id
_entity.type
_entity.pdbx_description
1 polymer ?
#
loop_
_entity_poly.entity_id
_entity_poly.type
_entity_poly.pdbx_seq_one_letter_code
_entity_poly.pdbx_strand_id
1 'polypeptide(L)'
;MAGDTAPVVGAGLYRLRNVGSGLVLEVRDAAKGGGAPVQQNDADGSAAQHWEFTPVHEGAALHHVVNAHSGKRLDVRGASTENGAVIQQWRANNFGAQEWLVERHLEAPGTVTLVSFVSGLVLEVADGSTAKAAPVQQWEDTDSPGQWWRLEPVPGTASP
;
A
#
# COMPACT_ATOMS: atom_id res chain seq x y z
N MET A 1 -28.08 -2.21 20.90
CA MET A 1 -27.78 -0.93 20.24
C MET A 1 -26.64 -1.21 19.29
N ALA A 2 -26.86 -0.96 17.99
CA ALA A 2 -26.06 -1.46 16.89
C ALA A 2 -24.55 -1.19 17.09
N GLY A 3 -23.74 -2.25 17.01
CA GLY A 3 -22.30 -2.14 16.87
C GLY A 3 -22.00 -1.65 15.47
N ASP A 4 -21.81 -0.34 15.36
CA ASP A 4 -21.43 0.32 14.11
C ASP A 4 -20.04 -0.21 13.73
N THR A 5 -20.01 -1.20 12.84
CA THR A 5 -18.77 -1.66 12.23
C THR A 5 -18.24 -0.50 11.40
N ALA A 6 -17.24 0.21 11.93
CA ALA A 6 -16.51 1.23 11.19
C ALA A 6 -16.18 0.70 9.78
N PRO A 7 -16.37 1.50 8.73
CA PRO A 7 -16.31 0.99 7.38
C PRO A 7 -14.90 0.46 7.09
N VAL A 8 -14.79 -0.83 6.78
CA VAL A 8 -13.58 -1.45 6.22
C VAL A 8 -13.18 -0.67 4.97
N VAL A 9 -11.88 -0.57 4.64
CA VAL A 9 -11.49 -0.09 3.30
C VAL A 9 -12.18 -0.99 2.29
N GLY A 10 -13.04 -0.40 1.45
CA GLY A 10 -13.79 -1.17 0.48
C GLY A 10 -12.83 -1.85 -0.49
N ALA A 11 -13.18 -3.04 -0.95
CA ALA A 11 -12.48 -3.61 -2.08
C ALA A 11 -12.58 -2.65 -3.28
N GLY A 12 -11.49 -2.45 -4.02
CA GLY A 12 -11.49 -1.52 -5.14
C GLY A 12 -10.11 -1.13 -5.60
N LEU A 13 -10.07 -0.38 -6.69
CA LEU A 13 -8.85 0.13 -7.30
C LEU A 13 -8.56 1.54 -6.78
N TYR A 14 -7.35 1.73 -6.24
CA TYR A 14 -6.92 2.98 -5.64
C TYR A 14 -5.55 3.42 -6.15
N ARG A 15 -5.30 4.71 -6.06
CA ARG A 15 -3.97 5.28 -6.01
C ARG A 15 -3.68 5.63 -4.55
N LEU A 16 -2.50 5.26 -4.05
CA LEU A 16 -2.06 5.66 -2.72
C LEU A 16 -1.20 6.91 -2.86
N ARG A 17 -1.67 8.04 -2.34
CA ARG A 17 -0.89 9.28 -2.28
C ARG A 17 -0.30 9.44 -0.89
N ASN A 18 1.02 9.56 -0.79
CA ASN A 18 1.68 9.83 0.47
C ASN A 18 1.28 11.22 0.99
N VAL A 19 0.93 11.33 2.27
CA VAL A 19 0.48 12.59 2.86
C VAL A 19 1.62 13.61 2.97
N GLY A 20 2.84 13.15 3.30
CA GLY A 20 4.01 14.01 3.47
C GLY A 20 4.56 14.60 2.15
N SER A 21 4.63 13.81 1.09
CA SER A 21 5.20 14.25 -0.19
C SER A 21 4.17 14.69 -1.23
N GLY A 22 2.94 14.19 -1.14
CA GLY A 22 1.94 14.33 -2.20
C GLY A 22 2.22 13.47 -3.44
N LEU A 23 3.29 12.66 -3.45
CA LEU A 23 3.61 11.70 -4.51
C LEU A 23 2.87 10.37 -4.30
N VAL A 24 2.90 9.49 -5.30
CA VAL A 24 2.07 8.28 -5.32
C VAL A 24 2.88 7.00 -5.38
N LEU A 25 2.35 5.95 -4.75
CA LEU A 25 2.98 4.64 -4.68
C LEU A 25 3.08 3.99 -6.07
N GLU A 26 4.28 3.59 -6.46
CA GLU A 26 4.60 3.12 -7.82
C GLU A 26 5.52 1.89 -7.78
N VAL A 27 5.25 0.91 -8.64
CA VAL A 27 6.26 -0.10 -8.99
C VAL A 27 7.28 0.54 -9.94
N ARG A 28 8.54 0.59 -9.53
CA ARG A 28 9.62 1.25 -10.28
C ARG A 28 9.65 0.81 -11.75
N ASP A 29 9.77 1.80 -12.63
CA ASP A 29 9.88 1.65 -14.09
C ASP A 29 8.71 0.87 -14.73
N ALA A 30 7.55 0.81 -14.05
CA ALA A 30 6.42 -0.04 -14.42
C ALA A 30 6.82 -1.51 -14.67
N ALA A 31 7.84 -2.00 -13.97
CA ALA A 31 8.35 -3.34 -14.16
C ALA A 31 7.28 -4.40 -13.85
N LYS A 32 7.27 -5.50 -14.60
CA LYS A 32 6.36 -6.64 -14.36
C LYS A 32 7.03 -7.80 -13.61
N GLY A 33 8.36 -7.78 -13.46
CA GLY A 33 9.11 -8.84 -12.79
C GLY A 33 8.85 -8.87 -11.28
N GLY A 34 8.81 -10.07 -10.70
CA GLY A 34 8.86 -10.20 -9.24
C GLY A 34 10.18 -9.68 -8.71
N GLY A 35 10.13 -8.97 -7.59
CA GLY A 35 11.30 -8.36 -6.95
C GLY A 35 11.57 -6.94 -7.43
N ALA A 36 10.73 -6.42 -8.34
CA ALA A 36 10.76 -5.01 -8.65
C ALA A 36 10.39 -4.20 -7.40
N PRO A 37 11.26 -3.30 -6.96
CA PRO A 37 11.03 -2.48 -5.77
C PRO A 37 9.95 -1.43 -6.02
N VAL A 38 9.34 -0.98 -4.93
CA VAL A 38 8.32 0.06 -4.90
C VAL A 38 8.96 1.39 -4.49
N GLN A 39 8.46 2.47 -5.06
CA GLN A 39 8.93 3.84 -4.84
C GLN A 39 7.74 4.81 -4.84
N GLN A 40 7.99 6.09 -4.60
CA GLN A 40 7.02 7.15 -4.89
C GLN A 40 7.39 7.94 -6.15
N ASN A 41 6.39 8.43 -6.88
CA ASN A 41 6.60 9.27 -8.05
C ASN A 41 5.43 10.24 -8.32
N ASP A 42 5.56 11.12 -9.30
CA ASP A 42 4.45 11.93 -9.78
C ASP A 42 3.33 11.03 -10.29
N ALA A 43 2.08 11.43 -10.07
CA ALA A 43 0.96 10.72 -10.67
C ALA A 43 0.98 10.86 -12.20
N ASP A 44 1.17 9.75 -12.92
CA ASP A 44 1.27 9.72 -14.39
C ASP A 44 0.08 9.01 -15.05
N GLY A 45 -0.81 8.41 -14.25
CA GLY A 45 -1.99 7.68 -14.73
C GLY A 45 -1.71 6.26 -15.19
N SER A 46 -0.47 5.78 -15.08
CA SER A 46 -0.10 4.41 -15.42
C SER A 46 -0.72 3.41 -14.46
N ALA A 47 -0.99 2.21 -14.96
CA ALA A 47 -1.47 1.10 -14.13
C ALA A 47 -0.44 0.66 -13.07
N ALA A 48 0.83 1.06 -13.20
CA ALA A 48 1.87 0.75 -12.22
C ALA A 48 1.70 1.54 -10.91
N GLN A 49 0.87 2.58 -10.92
CA GLN A 49 0.50 3.42 -9.78
C GLN A 49 -0.89 3.10 -9.22
N HIS A 50 -1.56 2.09 -9.79
CA HIS A 50 -2.90 1.68 -9.37
C HIS A 50 -2.82 0.34 -8.64
N TRP A 51 -3.49 0.28 -7.49
CA TRP A 51 -3.41 -0.80 -6.54
C TRP A 51 -4.81 -1.24 -6.15
N GLU A 52 -5.12 -2.49 -6.45
CA GLU A 52 -6.37 -3.13 -6.05
C GLU A 52 -6.25 -3.62 -4.60
N PHE A 53 -7.14 -3.14 -3.74
CA PHE A 53 -7.28 -3.63 -2.39
C PHE A 53 -8.32 -4.75 -2.41
N THR A 54 -7.90 -5.95 -1.98
CA THR A 54 -8.79 -7.10 -1.85
C THR A 54 -8.67 -7.64 -0.42
N PRO A 55 -9.75 -7.67 0.36
CA PRO A 55 -9.69 -8.24 1.70
C PRO A 55 -9.35 -9.73 1.64
N VAL A 56 -8.56 -10.24 2.59
CA VAL A 56 -8.10 -11.64 2.58
C VAL A 56 -9.24 -12.65 2.74
N HIS A 57 -10.33 -12.23 3.40
CA HIS A 57 -11.64 -12.87 3.42
C HIS A 57 -12.71 -11.78 3.58
N GLU A 58 -13.98 -12.10 3.31
CA GLU A 58 -15.07 -11.13 3.42
C GLU A 58 -15.13 -10.49 4.81
N GLY A 59 -15.08 -9.15 4.87
CA GLY A 59 -15.10 -8.38 6.12
C GLY A 59 -13.75 -8.24 6.85
N ALA A 60 -12.66 -8.80 6.32
CA ALA A 60 -11.34 -8.69 6.93
C ALA A 60 -10.77 -7.25 6.87
N ALA A 61 -10.10 -6.81 7.93
CA ALA A 61 -9.26 -5.61 7.92
C ALA A 61 -7.91 -5.84 7.20
N LEU A 62 -7.51 -7.10 7.05
CA LEU A 62 -6.30 -7.51 6.36
C LEU A 62 -6.56 -7.61 4.85
N HIS A 63 -5.66 -7.04 4.05
CA HIS A 63 -5.82 -6.92 2.61
C HIS A 63 -4.59 -7.46 1.86
N HIS A 64 -4.86 -8.01 0.69
CA HIS A 64 -3.88 -8.05 -0.39
C HIS A 64 -3.93 -6.72 -1.14
N VAL A 65 -2.77 -6.12 -1.39
CA VAL A 65 -2.62 -4.88 -2.18
C VAL A 65 -1.94 -5.25 -3.49
N VAL A 66 -2.71 -5.32 -4.57
CA VAL A 66 -2.29 -5.90 -5.86
C VAL A 66 -2.03 -4.80 -6.88
N ASN A 67 -0.86 -4.77 -7.48
CA ASN A 67 -0.55 -3.81 -8.54
C ASN A 67 -1.34 -4.15 -9.82
N ALA A 68 -2.08 -3.19 -10.35
CA ALA A 68 -2.95 -3.39 -11.51
C ALA A 68 -2.18 -3.61 -12.82
N HIS A 69 -0.92 -3.19 -12.92
CA HIS A 69 -0.10 -3.41 -14.11
C HIS A 69 0.45 -4.84 -14.21
N SER A 70 0.84 -5.42 -13.06
CA SER A 70 1.59 -6.68 -13.02
C SER A 70 0.83 -7.86 -12.42
N GLY A 71 -0.30 -7.60 -11.73
CA GLY A 71 -1.07 -8.58 -10.96
C GLY A 71 -0.33 -9.12 -9.73
N LYS A 72 0.75 -8.46 -9.29
CA LYS A 72 1.59 -8.88 -8.15
C LYS A 72 1.23 -8.11 -6.89
N ARG A 73 1.48 -8.72 -5.74
CA ARG A 73 1.16 -8.15 -4.43
C ARG A 73 2.31 -7.30 -3.92
N LEU A 74 1.97 -6.25 -3.17
CA LEU A 74 2.88 -5.48 -2.33
C LEU A 74 3.47 -6.40 -1.26
N ASP A 75 4.78 -6.51 -1.22
CA ASP A 75 5.52 -7.59 -0.53
C ASP A 75 6.68 -7.00 0.27
N VAL A 76 6.80 -7.40 1.54
CA VAL A 76 8.00 -7.14 2.34
C VAL A 76 9.08 -8.12 1.92
N ARG A 77 10.17 -7.59 1.35
CA ARG A 77 11.22 -8.43 0.78
C ARG A 77 11.80 -9.38 1.82
N GLY A 78 11.73 -10.68 1.49
CA GLY A 78 12.27 -11.74 2.34
C GLY A 78 11.48 -11.97 3.63
N ALA A 79 10.27 -11.43 3.76
CA ALA A 79 9.48 -11.45 5.00
C ALA A 79 10.26 -10.90 6.21
N SER A 80 11.16 -9.95 5.97
CA SER A 80 11.96 -9.34 7.04
C SER A 80 11.06 -8.65 8.06
N THR A 81 11.46 -8.68 9.33
CA THR A 81 10.82 -7.94 10.42
C THR A 81 11.65 -6.74 10.88
N GLU A 82 12.69 -6.37 10.11
CA GLU A 82 13.59 -5.27 10.43
C GLU A 82 13.15 -3.97 9.77
N ASN A 83 13.47 -2.85 10.43
CA ASN A 83 13.37 -1.51 9.87
C ASN A 83 14.22 -1.38 8.60
N GLY A 84 13.69 -0.68 7.60
CA GLY A 84 14.36 -0.45 6.32
C GLY A 84 14.24 -1.61 5.34
N ALA A 85 13.46 -2.66 5.66
CA ALA A 85 13.22 -3.72 4.68
C ALA A 85 12.51 -3.16 3.45
N VAL A 86 13.06 -3.47 2.28
CA VAL A 86 12.56 -2.99 0.99
C VAL A 86 11.16 -3.54 0.72
N ILE A 87 10.27 -2.66 0.28
CA ILE A 87 8.99 -3.07 -0.29
C ILE A 87 9.14 -3.31 -1.79
N GLN A 88 8.63 -4.45 -2.23
CA GLN A 88 8.70 -4.89 -3.61
C GLN A 88 7.32 -5.38 -4.07
N GLN A 89 7.19 -5.68 -5.35
CA GLN A 89 6.10 -6.52 -5.82
C GLN A 89 6.56 -7.98 -5.92
N TRP A 90 5.70 -8.92 -5.57
CA TRP A 90 5.98 -10.34 -5.76
C TRP A 90 4.74 -11.13 -6.17
N ARG A 91 4.95 -12.28 -6.82
CA ARG A 91 3.84 -13.19 -7.14
C ARG A 91 3.12 -13.58 -5.86
N ALA A 92 1.80 -13.73 -5.93
CA ALA A 92 1.01 -14.22 -4.81
C ALA A 92 1.62 -15.51 -4.26
N ASN A 93 1.79 -15.56 -2.95
CA ASN A 93 2.24 -16.72 -2.21
C ASN A 93 1.43 -16.84 -0.90
N ASN A 94 1.69 -17.90 -0.13
CA ASN A 94 0.97 -18.18 1.12
C ASN A 94 1.77 -17.70 2.35
N PHE A 95 2.66 -16.72 2.18
CA PHE A 95 3.38 -16.09 3.30
C PHE A 95 2.74 -14.76 3.65
N GLY A 96 2.68 -14.44 4.94
CA GLY A 96 2.08 -13.20 5.45
C GLY A 96 2.78 -11.90 5.00
N ALA A 97 3.94 -12.00 4.33
CA ALA A 97 4.70 -10.83 3.85
C ALA A 97 3.96 -10.00 2.78
N GLN A 98 2.82 -10.49 2.31
CA GLN A 98 1.96 -9.87 1.29
C GLN A 98 0.60 -9.43 1.84
N GLU A 99 0.44 -9.50 3.15
CA GLU A 99 -0.79 -9.19 3.86
C GLU A 99 -0.59 -7.91 4.68
N TRP A 100 -1.48 -6.94 4.47
CA TRP A 100 -1.39 -5.62 5.07
C TRP A 100 -2.66 -5.32 5.85
N LEU A 101 -2.50 -5.01 7.14
CA LEU A 101 -3.58 -4.46 7.94
C LEU A 101 -3.74 -2.99 7.55
N VAL A 102 -4.96 -2.60 7.18
CA VAL A 102 -5.24 -1.23 6.74
C VAL A 102 -5.93 -0.47 7.87
N GLU A 103 -5.17 0.36 8.56
CA GLU A 103 -5.64 1.14 9.70
C GLU A 103 -6.07 2.54 9.23
N ARG A 104 -7.30 2.93 9.57
CA ARG A 104 -7.87 4.21 9.14
C ARG A 104 -7.62 5.31 10.18
N HIS A 105 -7.28 6.49 9.70
CA HIS A 105 -7.22 7.69 10.53
C HIS A 105 -8.62 8.28 10.69
N LEU A 106 -9.19 8.20 11.91
CA LEU A 106 -10.56 8.65 12.17
C LEU A 106 -10.74 10.17 12.02
N GLU A 107 -9.70 10.95 12.34
CA GLU A 107 -9.71 12.41 12.20
C GLU A 107 -9.40 12.89 10.78
N ALA A 108 -8.96 11.98 9.90
CA ALA A 108 -8.62 12.29 8.50
C ALA A 108 -9.21 11.22 7.54
N PRO A 109 -10.54 11.27 7.27
CA PRO A 109 -11.20 10.29 6.41
C PRO A 109 -10.51 10.09 5.06
N GLY A 110 -10.32 8.82 4.67
CA GLY A 110 -9.62 8.44 3.44
C GLY A 110 -8.09 8.32 3.58
N THR A 111 -7.54 8.64 4.75
CA THR A 111 -6.13 8.42 5.08
C THR A 111 -5.97 7.11 5.86
N VAL A 112 -4.95 6.34 5.51
CA VAL A 112 -4.65 5.04 6.12
C VAL A 112 -3.16 4.89 6.43
N THR A 113 -2.87 4.03 7.41
CA THR A 113 -1.56 3.40 7.60
C THR A 113 -1.68 1.94 7.12
N LEU A 114 -0.67 1.46 6.37
CA LEU A 114 -0.59 0.05 6.00
C LEU A 114 0.43 -0.63 6.90
N VAL A 115 -0.03 -1.53 7.75
CA VAL A 115 0.80 -2.27 8.71
C VAL A 115 1.07 -3.67 8.17
N SER A 116 2.34 -4.03 8.06
CA SER A 116 2.75 -5.36 7.61
C SER A 116 2.34 -6.42 8.62
N PHE A 117 1.62 -7.45 8.18
CA PHE A 117 1.16 -8.53 9.05
C PHE A 117 2.32 -9.29 9.72
N VAL A 118 3.47 -9.43 9.03
CA VAL A 118 4.60 -10.22 9.53
C VAL A 118 5.45 -9.50 10.57
N SER A 119 5.45 -8.17 10.57
CA SER A 119 6.39 -7.38 11.38
C SER A 119 5.71 -6.39 12.32
N GLY A 120 4.47 -5.97 12.03
CA GLY A 120 3.84 -4.84 12.72
C GLY A 120 4.41 -3.48 12.30
N LEU A 121 5.34 -3.44 11.34
CA LEU A 121 5.94 -2.21 10.82
C LEU A 121 5.09 -1.61 9.70
N VAL A 122 5.21 -0.30 9.49
CA VAL A 122 4.34 0.47 8.59
C VAL A 122 4.98 0.74 7.24
N LEU A 123 4.15 0.82 6.19
CA LEU A 123 4.57 1.22 4.84
C LEU A 123 5.02 2.69 4.84
N GLU A 124 6.30 2.93 4.57
CA GLU A 124 6.93 4.23 4.69
C GLU A 124 7.64 4.63 3.39
N VAL A 125 7.54 5.90 3.02
CA VAL A 125 8.52 6.53 2.13
C VAL A 125 9.79 6.84 2.92
N ALA A 126 10.90 6.18 2.59
CA ALA A 126 12.11 6.19 3.41
C ALA A 126 12.54 7.60 3.83
N ASP A 127 12.82 7.75 5.13
CA ASP A 127 13.27 8.99 5.78
C ASP A 127 12.31 10.19 5.59
N GLY A 128 11.03 9.94 5.28
CA GLY A 128 10.03 10.97 4.99
C GLY A 128 10.35 11.79 3.73
N SER A 129 11.11 11.24 2.80
CA SER A 129 11.57 11.93 1.59
C SER A 129 10.40 12.47 0.76
N THR A 130 10.58 13.65 0.16
CA THR A 130 9.64 14.24 -0.80
C THR A 130 10.11 14.14 -2.24
N ALA A 131 11.25 13.48 -2.47
CA ALA A 131 11.83 13.32 -3.80
C ALA A 131 11.11 12.25 -4.62
N LYS A 132 11.05 12.46 -5.93
CA LYS A 132 10.64 11.43 -6.90
C LYS A 132 11.62 10.26 -6.86
N ALA A 133 11.11 9.06 -7.14
CA ALA A 133 11.83 7.80 -7.06
C ALA A 133 12.43 7.50 -5.68
N ALA A 134 12.00 8.18 -4.62
CA ALA A 134 12.39 7.80 -3.26
C ALA A 134 11.86 6.40 -2.94
N PRO A 135 12.68 5.54 -2.31
CA PRO A 135 12.32 4.16 -2.04
C PRO A 135 11.21 4.08 -0.98
N VAL A 136 10.42 3.01 -1.09
CA VAL A 136 9.43 2.64 -0.07
C VAL A 136 9.94 1.42 0.70
N GLN A 137 9.83 1.49 2.03
CA GLN A 137 10.32 0.51 2.98
C GLN A 137 9.26 0.23 4.05
N GLN A 138 9.53 -0.72 4.93
CA GLN A 138 8.84 -0.78 6.22
C GLN A 138 9.68 -0.11 7.32
N TRP A 139 9.02 0.53 8.28
CA TRP A 139 9.67 1.17 9.42
C TRP A 139 8.76 1.16 10.65
N GLU A 140 9.33 1.44 11.83
CA GLU A 140 8.51 1.61 13.03
C GLU A 140 7.53 2.77 12.85
N ASP A 141 6.35 2.67 13.47
CA ASP A 141 5.38 3.76 13.42
C ASP A 141 5.93 4.97 14.18
N THR A 142 6.14 6.06 13.44
CA THR A 142 6.67 7.33 13.94
C THR A 142 5.61 8.42 13.99
N ASP A 143 4.35 8.08 13.72
CA ASP A 143 3.23 9.02 13.63
C ASP A 143 3.55 10.20 12.67
N SER A 144 4.14 9.87 11.51
CA SER A 144 4.65 10.87 10.56
C SER A 144 3.92 10.85 9.21
N PRO A 145 3.77 12.01 8.53
CA PRO A 145 3.11 12.09 7.23
C PRO A 145 3.74 11.21 6.13
N GLY A 146 5.00 10.81 6.28
CA GLY A 146 5.69 9.89 5.36
C GLY A 146 5.18 8.44 5.42
N GLN A 147 4.39 8.10 6.45
CA GLN A 147 3.83 6.77 6.70
C GLN A 147 2.32 6.71 6.44
N TRP A 148 1.70 7.85 6.15
CA TRP A 148 0.26 7.96 5.92
C TRP A 148 -0.04 8.06 4.43
N TRP A 149 -1.06 7.33 4.00
CA TRP A 149 -1.44 7.21 2.61
C TRP A 149 -2.91 7.58 2.43
N ARG A 150 -3.19 8.56 1.59
CA ARG A 150 -4.54 8.85 1.12
C ARG A 150 -4.92 7.88 0.03
N LEU A 151 -6.02 7.15 0.23
CA LEU A 151 -6.61 6.28 -0.79
C LEU A 151 -7.49 7.12 -1.73
N GLU A 152 -7.02 7.30 -2.95
CA GLU A 152 -7.74 7.99 -4.02
C GLU A 152 -8.37 6.94 -4.95
N PRO A 153 -9.71 6.80 -4.99
CA PRO A 153 -10.36 5.84 -5.88
C PRO A 153 -9.96 6.11 -7.32
N VAL A 154 -9.53 5.09 -8.04
CA VAL A 154 -9.35 5.13 -9.49
C VAL A 154 -10.67 4.68 -10.09
N PRO A 155 -11.40 5.56 -10.81
CA PRO A 155 -12.65 5.16 -11.45
C PRO A 155 -12.37 4.00 -12.40
N GLY A 156 -12.86 2.81 -12.05
CA GLY A 156 -12.93 1.72 -13.00
C GLY A 156 -13.97 2.09 -14.06
N THR A 157 -13.67 1.84 -15.32
CA THR A 157 -14.75 1.43 -16.22
C THR A 157 -15.37 0.21 -15.56
N ALA A 158 -16.54 0.36 -14.96
CA ALA A 158 -17.31 -0.79 -14.49
C ALA A 158 -17.38 -1.78 -15.66
N SER A 159 -16.90 -3.01 -15.48
CA SER A 159 -17.28 -4.06 -16.40
C SER A 159 -18.82 -4.16 -16.35
N PRO A 160 -19.50 -4.19 -17.51
CA PRO A 160 -20.95 -4.32 -17.58
C PRO A 160 -21.44 -5.63 -16.96
#